data_AF-A0A349L387-F1
#
_entry.id   AF-A0A349L387-F1
#
_cell.length_a   1.000
_cell.length_b   1.000
_cell.length_c   1.000
_cell.angle_alpha   90.00
_cell.angle_beta   90.00
_cell.angle_gamma   90.00
#
_symmetry.space_group_name_H-M   'P 1'
#
loop_
_entity.id
_entity.type
_entity.pdbx_description
1 polymer ?
#
loop_
_entity_poly.entity_id
_entity_poly.type
_entity_poly.pdbx_seq_one_letter_code
_entity_poly.pdbx_strand_id
1 'polypeptide(L)' 'MPKIISANLNGIRSASKKGFFTWMAAQSADFICVQELKAQLPDMTPEFLNPGAYHGHFHYAEKKGYSGTGVYSK' A
#
# COMPACT_ATOMS: atom_id res chain seq x y z
N MET A 1 -9.99 16.53 -12.13
CA MET A 1 -8.58 16.12 -12.32
C MET A 1 -8.30 14.99 -11.35
N PRO A 2 -7.60 13.91 -11.76
CA PRO A 2 -7.32 12.79 -10.88
C PRO A 2 -6.42 13.20 -9.71
N LYS A 3 -6.71 12.72 -8.50
CA LYS A 3 -5.87 12.92 -7.32
C LYS A 3 -4.93 11.72 -7.14
N ILE A 4 -3.62 11.97 -7.20
CA ILE A 4 -2.59 10.94 -7.06
C ILE A 4 -1.76 11.23 -5.81
N ILE A 5 -1.56 10.21 -4.98
CA ILE A 5 -0.70 10.29 -3.80
C ILE A 5 0.47 9.33 -3.99
N SER A 6 1.67 9.75 -3.57
CA SER A 6 2.82 8.85 -3.42
C SER A 6 3.27 8.82 -1.96
N ALA A 7 3.44 7.62 -1.41
CA ALA A 7 3.84 7.44 -0.02
C ALA A 7 4.85 6.29 0.13
N ASN A 8 6.05 6.61 0.63
CA ASN A 8 6.96 5.59 1.14
C ASN A 8 6.49 5.15 2.53
N LEU A 9 6.20 3.86 2.69
CA LEU A 9 5.59 3.31 3.91
C LEU A 9 6.61 2.91 4.97
N ASN A 10 7.88 2.72 4.59
CA ASN A 10 8.89 2.11 5.45
C ASN A 10 8.37 0.81 6.14
N GLY A 11 7.67 -0.03 5.38
CA GLY A 11 7.03 -1.27 5.81
C GLY A 11 5.51 -1.16 5.93
N ILE A 12 4.78 -1.88 5.07
CA ILE A 12 3.30 -1.85 5.02
C ILE A 12 2.63 -2.27 6.33
N ARG A 13 3.19 -3.27 7.02
CA ARG A 13 2.71 -3.70 8.35
C ARG A 13 2.85 -2.61 9.41
N SER A 14 3.99 -1.92 9.40
CA SER A 14 4.27 -0.81 10.34
C SER A 14 3.39 0.39 10.03
N ALA A 15 3.21 0.73 8.76
CA ALA A 15 2.31 1.79 8.31
C ALA A 15 0.85 1.50 8.66
N SER A 16 0.38 0.26 8.45
CA SER A 16 -0.95 -0.20 8.86
C SER A 16 -1.19 0.04 10.35
N LYS A 17 -0.28 -0.44 11.22
CA LYS A 17 -0.36 -0.22 12.68
C LYS A 17 -0.39 1.25 13.09
N LYS A 18 0.19 2.14 12.27
CA LYS A 18 0.20 3.59 12.46
C LYS A 18 -1.00 4.31 11.82
N GLY A 19 -1.98 3.57 11.29
CA GLY A 19 -3.22 4.13 10.76
C GLY A 19 -3.16 4.55 9.30
N PHE A 20 -2.21 4.05 8.50
CA PHE A 20 -2.11 4.42 7.09
C PHE A 20 -3.40 4.16 6.30
N PHE A 21 -4.04 3.00 6.48
CA PHE A 21 -5.26 2.66 5.75
C PHE A 21 -6.47 3.51 6.17
N THR A 22 -6.56 3.86 7.46
CA THR A 22 -7.53 4.85 7.95
C THR A 22 -7.30 6.23 7.31
N TRP A 23 -6.04 6.70 7.28
CA TRP A 23 -5.69 7.97 6.65
C TRP A 23 -5.97 7.96 5.15
N MET A 24 -5.63 6.87 4.46
CA MET A 24 -5.85 6.63 3.03
C MET A 24 -7.33 6.75 2.66
N ALA A 25 -8.23 6.17 3.45
CA ALA A 25 -9.67 6.25 3.22
C ALA A 25 -10.20 7.70 3.24
N ALA A 26 -9.61 8.57 4.05
CA ALA A 26 -10.00 9.98 4.15
C ALA A 26 -9.49 10.86 2.99
N GLN A 27 -8.57 10.36 2.15
CA GLN A 27 -7.94 11.18 1.12
C GLN A 27 -8.76 11.33 -0.17
N SER A 28 -9.72 10.43 -0.41
CA SER A 28 -10.48 10.40 -1.67
C SER A 28 -9.61 10.39 -2.94
N ALA A 29 -8.39 9.83 -2.87
CA ALA A 29 -7.47 9.76 -4.01
C ALA A 29 -7.97 8.79 -5.09
N ASP A 30 -7.62 9.01 -6.35
CA ASP A 30 -7.93 8.05 -7.42
C ASP A 30 -6.83 6.99 -7.54
N PHE A 31 -5.59 7.39 -7.24
CA PHE A 31 -4.43 6.50 -7.19
C PHE A 31 -3.56 6.77 -5.97
N ILE A 32 -3.05 5.71 -5.34
CA ILE A 32 -2.09 5.80 -4.24
C ILE A 32 -0.93 4.85 -4.54
N CYS A 33 0.22 5.42 -4.85
CA CYS A 33 1.46 4.70 -5.09
C CYS A 33 2.22 4.53 -3.78
N VAL A 34 2.57 3.29 -3.43
CA VAL A 34 3.28 2.95 -2.20
C VAL A 34 4.66 2.34 -2.50
N GLN A 35 5.65 2.71 -1.68
CA GLN A 35 7.02 2.19 -1.78
C GLN A 35 7.50 1.66 -0.42
N GLU A 36 8.55 0.84 -0.46
CA GLU A 36 9.10 0.13 0.70
C GLU A 36 8.04 -0.66 1.47
N LEU A 37 7.38 -1.60 0.78
CA LEU A 37 6.45 -2.53 1.41
C LEU A 37 7.11 -3.37 2.52
N LYS A 38 8.37 -3.79 2.31
CA LYS A 38 9.14 -4.70 3.17
C LYS A 38 8.36 -5.98 3.50
N ALA A 39 7.63 -6.47 2.51
CA ALA A 39 6.69 -7.59 2.62
C ALA A 39 6.71 -8.44 1.35
N GLN A 40 6.35 -9.71 1.48
CA GLN A 40 6.12 -10.65 0.37
C GLN A 40 4.62 -10.93 0.24
N LEU A 41 4.21 -11.60 -0.85
CA LEU A 41 2.82 -12.02 -1.06
C LEU A 41 2.18 -12.71 0.18
N PRO A 42 2.85 -13.64 0.89
CA PRO A 42 2.27 -14.29 2.08
C PRO A 42 2.04 -13.35 3.27
N ASP A 43 2.70 -12.19 3.30
CA ASP A 43 2.50 -11.19 4.36
C ASP A 43 1.30 -10.28 4.11
N MET A 44 0.73 -10.32 2.90
CA MET A 44 -0.31 -9.40 2.47
C MET A 44 -1.67 -9.88 2.96
N THR A 45 -2.30 -9.09 3.81
CA THR A 45 -3.66 -9.35 4.30
C THR A 45 -4.71 -8.91 3.26
N PRO A 46 -5.97 -9.35 3.38
CA PRO A 46 -7.05 -8.85 2.54
C PRO A 46 -7.16 -7.31 2.53
N GLU A 47 -6.98 -6.67 3.70
CA GLU A 47 -6.96 -5.22 3.82
C GLU A 47 -5.79 -4.58 3.05
N PHE A 48 -4.60 -5.19 3.07
CA PHE A 48 -3.46 -4.64 2.34
C PHE A 48 -3.61 -4.80 0.83
N LEU A 49 -4.28 -5.85 0.38
CA LEU A 49 -4.50 -6.12 -1.03
C LEU A 49 -5.64 -5.27 -1.60
N ASN A 50 -6.74 -5.12 -0.88
CA ASN A 50 -7.93 -4.42 -1.35
C ASN A 50 -8.56 -3.60 -0.20
N PRO A 51 -7.97 -2.45 0.18
CA PRO A 51 -8.52 -1.62 1.25
C PRO A 51 -9.78 -0.89 0.77
N GLY A 52 -10.94 -1.29 1.28
CA GLY A 52 -12.23 -0.67 0.93
C GLY A 52 -12.56 -0.85 -0.56
N ALA A 53 -12.71 0.26 -1.27
CA ALA A 53 -13.03 0.27 -2.70
C ALA A 53 -11.79 0.27 -3.61
N TYR A 54 -10.58 0.21 -3.06
CA TYR A 54 -9.36 0.20 -3.87
C TYR A 54 -8.89 -1.23 -4.18
N HIS A 55 -8.35 -1.40 -5.38
CA HIS A 55 -7.64 -2.59 -5.82
C HIS A 55 -6.13 -2.34 -5.80
N GLY A 56 -5.39 -3.24 -5.16
CA GLY A 56 -3.94 -3.15 -5.02
C GLY A 56 -3.19 -4.06 -5.99
N HIS A 57 -2.21 -3.50 -6.69
CA HIS A 57 -1.25 -4.22 -7.52
C HIS A 57 0.16 -4.01 -6.97
N PHE A 58 0.92 -5.10 -6.79
CA PHE A 58 2.20 -5.04 -6.09
C PHE A 58 3.30 -5.78 -6.85
N HIS A 59 4.52 -5.26 -6.71
CA HIS A 59 5.74 -5.94 -7.09
C HIS A 59 6.63 -6.04 -5.84
N TYR A 60 6.92 -7.27 -5.43
CA TYR A 60 7.70 -7.56 -4.22
C TYR A 60 9.18 -7.71 -4.56
N ALA A 61 10.07 -7.39 -3.63
CA ALA A 61 11.47 -7.73 -3.78
C ALA A 61 11.71 -9.22 -3.52
N GLU A 62 12.72 -9.78 -4.17
CA GLU A 62 13.18 -11.16 -3.92
C GLU A 62 13.71 -11.33 -2.49
N LYS A 63 14.46 -10.33 -1.99
CA LYS A 63 14.99 -10.35 -0.62
C LYS A 63 13.86 -10.12 0.40
N LYS A 64 13.75 -11.03 1.36
CA LYS A 64 12.78 -10.94 2.46
C LYS A 64 12.91 -9.63 3.24
N GLY A 65 11.77 -9.04 3.59
CA GLY A 65 11.72 -7.78 4.36
C GLY A 65 12.34 -6.55 3.67
N TYR A 66 12.60 -6.60 2.36
CA TYR A 66 13.26 -5.52 1.62
C TYR A 66 12.35 -4.91 0.55
N SER A 67 12.50 -3.60 0.31
CA SER A 67 11.90 -2.85 -0.82
C SER A 67 10.42 -3.21 -1.09
N GLY A 68 10.03 -3.38 -2.34
CA GLY A 68 8.67 -3.63 -2.80
C GLY A 68 7.89 -2.34 -3.06
N THR A 69 7.05 -2.37 -4.08
CA THR A 69 6.21 -1.23 -4.52
C THR A 69 4.80 -1.70 -4.84
N GLY A 70 3.83 -0.79 -4.78
CA GLY A 70 2.49 -1.08 -5.25
C GLY A 70 1.71 0.16 -5.63
N VAL A 71 0.57 -0.06 -6.28
CA VAL A 71 -0.41 0.96 -6.64
C VAL A 71 -1.77 0.48 -6.17
N TYR A 72 -2.46 1.35 -5.45
CA TYR A 72 -3.88 1.25 -5.22
C TYR A 72 -4.62 2.13 -6.22
N SER A 73 -5.66 1.60 -6.87
CA SER A 73 -6.57 2.35 -7.73
C SER A 73 -8.02 2.04 -7.34
N LYS A 74 -8.91 3.05 -7.43
CA LYS A 74 -10.36 2.81 -7.37
C LYS A 74 -10.85 1.99 -8.55
#